data_AF-A0A523A0R0-F1
#
_entry.id   AF-A0A523A0R0-F1
#
_cell.length_a   1.000
_cell.length_b   1.000
_cell.length_c   1.000
_cell.angle_alpha   90.00
_cell.angle_beta   90.00
_cell.angle_gamma   90.00
#
_symmetry.space_group_name_H-M   'P 1'
#
loop_
_entity.id
_entity.type
_entity.pdbx_description
1 polymer ?
#
loop_
_entity_poly.entity_id
_entity_poly.type
_entity_poly.pdbx_seq_one_letter_code
_entity_poly.pdbx_strand_id
1 'polypeptide(L)' 'MQFQRASGVLLHITSLPGPHGSGDLGPAAYHFVDWLQSGGQSLWQILP' A
#
# COMPACT_ATOMS: atom_id res chain seq x y z
N MET A 1 0.27 -1.42 -22.96
CA MET A 1 -0.30 -2.24 -21.88
C MET A 1 -1.76 -1.89 -21.74
N GLN A 2 -2.66 -2.87 -21.86
CA GLN A 2 -4.08 -2.68 -21.62
C GLN A 2 -4.37 -3.12 -20.19
N PHE A 3 -4.70 -2.17 -19.31
CA PHE A 3 -5.11 -2.52 -17.95
C PHE A 3 -6.62 -2.80 -17.94
N GLN A 4 -7.01 -3.86 -17.22
CA GLN A 4 -8.40 -4.00 -16.79
C GLN A 4 -8.76 -2.81 -15.89
N ARG A 5 -10.05 -2.44 -15.83
CA ARG A 5 -10.49 -1.35 -14.94
C ARG A 5 -10.09 -1.71 -13.50
N ALA A 6 -9.33 -0.81 -12.87
CA ALA A 6 -8.74 -0.99 -11.56
C ALA A 6 -8.72 0.36 -10.82
N SER A 7 -8.67 0.29 -9.50
CA SER A 7 -8.44 1.44 -8.61
C SER A 7 -7.37 1.09 -7.58
N GLY A 8 -6.76 2.11 -6.99
CA GLY A 8 -5.69 1.93 -6.02
C GLY A 8 -5.36 3.18 -5.23
N VAL A 9 -4.35 3.04 -4.36
CA VAL A 9 -3.86 4.12 -3.50
C VAL A 9 -2.38 4.36 -3.79
N LEU A 10 -2.00 5.64 -3.87
CA LEU A 10 -0.61 6.09 -3.81
C LEU A 10 -0.25 6.36 -2.35
N LEU A 11 0.65 5.56 -1.79
CA LEU A 11 1.17 5.75 -0.44
C LEU A 11 2.62 5.26 -0.40
N HIS A 12 3.55 6.10 0.02
CA HIS A 12 4.94 5.67 0.18
C HIS A 12 5.11 4.80 1.43
N ILE A 13 6.05 3.85 1.39
CA ILE A 13 6.31 2.89 2.49
C ILE A 13 6.65 3.64 3.78
N THR A 14 7.43 4.72 3.69
CA THR A 14 7.83 5.51 4.87
C THR A 14 6.65 6.18 5.58
N SER A 15 5.51 6.34 4.90
CA SER A 15 4.28 6.90 5.47
C SER A 15 3.46 5.87 6.26
N LEU A 16 3.83 4.58 6.21
CA LEU A 16 3.20 3.58 7.07
C LEU A 16 3.59 3.79 8.54
N PRO A 17 2.75 3.36 9.49
CA PRO A 17 3.16 3.27 10.89
C PRO A 17 4.35 2.30 11.04
N GLY A 18 5.40 2.70 11.76
CA GLY A 18 6.56 1.86 12.02
C GLY A 18 7.23 2.21 13.36
N PRO A 19 7.89 1.24 14.01
CA PRO A 19 8.42 1.40 15.36
C PRO A 19 9.64 2.34 15.45
N HIS A 20 10.26 2.70 14.33
CA HIS A 20 11.54 3.43 14.28
C HIS A 20 11.41 4.83 13.64
N GLY A 21 10.23 5.46 13.73
CA GLY A 21 9.98 6.81 13.21
C GLY A 21 9.78 6.90 11.70
N SER A 22 9.78 5.77 11.00
CA SER A 22 9.40 5.61 9.59
C SER A 22 8.72 4.27 9.42
N GLY A 23 7.78 4.20 8.47
CA GLY A 23 7.25 2.92 7.98
C GLY A 23 8.31 2.07 7.30
N ASP A 24 8.08 0.77 7.28
CA ASP A 24 8.95 -0.26 6.71
C ASP A 24 8.12 -1.36 6.03
N LEU A 25 8.80 -2.38 5.50
CA LEU A 25 8.16 -3.56 4.90
C LEU A 25 7.81 -4.64 5.95
N GLY A 26 7.34 -4.21 7.13
CA GLY A 26 6.93 -5.07 8.24
C GLY A 26 5.41 -5.30 8.31
N PRO A 27 4.88 -5.63 9.50
CA PRO A 27 3.46 -5.97 9.70
C PRO A 27 2.46 -4.91 9.21
N ALA A 28 2.82 -3.62 9.29
CA ALA A 28 1.98 -2.53 8.82
C ALA A 28 1.76 -2.56 7.29
N ALA A 29 2.75 -3.02 6.52
CA ALA A 29 2.63 -3.18 5.07
C ALA A 29 1.64 -4.29 4.71
N TYR A 30 1.67 -5.43 5.41
CA TYR A 30 0.70 -6.51 5.24
C TYR A 30 -0.72 -6.04 5.58
N HIS A 31 -0.88 -5.39 6.74
CA HIS A 31 -2.17 -4.83 7.13
C HIS A 31 -2.68 -3.80 6.11
N PHE A 32 -1.81 -2.98 5.52
CA PHE A 32 -2.20 -2.04 4.46
C PHE A 32 -2.69 -2.76 3.20
N VAL A 33 -2.04 -3.85 2.79
CA VAL A 33 -2.48 -4.67 1.66
C VAL A 33 -3.82 -5.36 1.95
N ASP A 34 -4.00 -5.92 3.15
CA ASP A 34 -5.28 -6.50 3.58
C ASP A 34 -6.39 -5.45 3.56
N TRP A 35 -6.09 -4.22 3.99
CA TRP A 35 -7.00 -3.09 3.92
C TRP A 35 -7.35 -2.71 2.48
N LEU A 36 -6.36 -2.61 1.58
CA LEU A 36 -6.58 -2.38 0.15
C LEU A 36 -7.49 -3.45 -0.46
N GLN A 37 -7.22 -4.72 -0.16
CA GLN A 37 -8.03 -5.85 -0.60
C GLN A 37 -9.47 -5.74 -0.09
N SER A 38 -9.66 -5.41 1.20
CA SER A 38 -10.98 -5.25 1.79
C SER A 38 -11.79 -4.12 1.14
N GLY A 39 -11.10 -3.07 0.66
CA GLY A 39 -11.68 -1.94 -0.05
C GLY A 39 -11.80 -2.13 -1.57
N GLY A 40 -11.54 -3.34 -2.09
CA GLY A 40 -11.58 -3.66 -3.52
C GLY A 40 -10.50 -2.97 -4.37
N GLN A 41 -9.47 -2.41 -3.73
CA GLN A 41 -8.35 -1.79 -4.41
C GLN A 41 -7.41 -2.87 -4.93
N SER A 42 -6.98 -2.74 -6.19
CA SER A 42 -6.13 -3.72 -6.87
C SER A 42 -4.74 -3.20 -7.19
N LEU A 43 -4.44 -1.95 -6.84
CA LEU A 43 -3.15 -1.30 -7.09
C LEU A 43 -2.66 -0.58 -5.82
N TRP A 44 -1.37 -0.75 -5.52
CA TRP A 44 -0.63 0.07 -4.59
C TRP A 44 0.53 0.71 -5.35
N GLN A 45 0.51 2.04 -5.47
CA GLN A 45 1.61 2.79 -6.04
C GLN A 45 2.51 3.33 -4.93
N ILE A 46 3.83 3.19 -5.12
CA ILE A 46 4.87 3.73 -4.22
C ILE A 46 5.74 4.74 -4.98
N LEU A 47 6.40 5.61 -4.23
CA LEU A 47 7.48 6.47 -4.74
C LEU A 47 8.80 5.66 -4.82
N PRO A 48 9.81 6.16 -5.57
CA PRO A 48 11.17 5.62 -5.53
C PRO A 48 11.81 5.67 -4.15
#